data_AF-A0A956EKK5-F1
#
_entry.id   AF-A0A956EKK5-F1
#
_cell.length_a   1.000
_cell.length_b   1.000
_cell.length_c   1.000
_cell.angle_alpha   90.00
_cell.angle_beta   90.00
_cell.angle_gamma   90.00
#
_symmetry.space_group_name_H-M   'P 1'
#
loop_
_entity.id
_entity.type
_entity.pdbx_description
1 polymer ?
#
loop_
_entity_poly.entity_id
_entity_poly.type
_entity_poly.pdbx_seq_one_letter_code
_entity_poly.pdbx_strand_id
1 'polypeptide(L)'
;MVTTPPPDHVIHIPSPPRIFETLQGFRPSEVARHESADGTVTFIPGLQFRNQVGYVEPFTIDRFGNQYQEGAFASGRVRINPVLRLGKAQNFDVVLNVDFANGRWGSSTFEDPIINGIVNPDPATVAQGIPPRPMRMMGFDLREFYVQWNTKIGQFRAGQMAFTWGEGILASSGNWADRFGDMRFGSDGLGKIYERFMFATRPFQRLGGIAPNFLMAVGGDLVYRDDRVDLMRSCEQGAAPAGQPRCDIAGQAFLVLRYQPLYNPGNWIGGYAVYRKQRTRDDGDVYPDDNDLEVGAGDIAGQGSLELRRGLTLLGSFEAVLIGGRTNNVYNENGPHTILEGGGAMRGYIGDPEVWLAGFDAGYASGDSNPADNRITNFTFDTSAQVGLVLFPAVRGWRSARSEILATDGELAGVAANGTQFIPTRGAVTNAVYVHPKARWAFAERLEIWGGPLIAMAASPDADPYTTRLNGGDPTNSVGGSG
;
A
#
# COMPACT_ATOMS: atom_id res chain seq x y z
N MET A 1 13.79 -58.18 8.69
CA MET A 1 13.75 -57.51 7.38
C MET A 1 12.83 -56.31 7.52
N VAL A 2 13.41 -55.11 7.63
CA VAL A 2 12.66 -53.86 7.68
C VAL A 2 12.33 -53.51 6.23
N THR A 3 11.06 -53.57 5.88
CA THR A 3 10.54 -53.19 4.56
C THR A 3 10.75 -51.70 4.37
N THR A 4 11.53 -51.33 3.36
CA THR A 4 11.65 -49.96 2.88
C THR A 4 10.27 -49.41 2.50
N PRO A 5 9.90 -48.18 2.91
CA PRO A 5 8.67 -47.56 2.44
C PRO A 5 8.76 -47.35 0.91
N PRO A 6 7.61 -47.34 0.21
CA PRO A 6 7.57 -47.13 -1.23
C PRO A 6 8.15 -45.74 -1.58
N PRO A 7 8.76 -45.57 -2.77
CA PRO A 7 9.28 -44.28 -3.20
C PRO A 7 8.13 -43.27 -3.22
N ASP A 8 8.34 -42.17 -2.51
CA ASP A 8 7.41 -41.04 -2.45
C ASP A 8 6.98 -40.68 -3.88
N HIS A 9 5.67 -40.68 -4.11
CA HIS A 9 5.09 -39.97 -5.24
C HIS A 9 5.45 -38.50 -5.06
N VAL A 10 6.56 -38.08 -5.66
CA VAL A 10 6.85 -36.66 -5.86
C VAL A 10 5.71 -36.15 -6.72
N ILE A 11 4.73 -35.52 -6.07
CA ILE A 11 3.71 -34.75 -6.76
C ILE A 11 4.51 -33.70 -7.52
N HIS A 12 4.62 -33.87 -8.84
CA HIS A 12 5.08 -32.82 -9.73
C HIS A 12 4.04 -31.70 -9.61
N ILE A 13 4.28 -30.79 -8.69
CA ILE A 13 3.65 -29.49 -8.71
C ILE A 13 4.30 -28.82 -9.93
N PRO A 14 3.55 -28.60 -11.03
CA PRO A 14 4.11 -27.91 -12.18
C PRO A 14 4.66 -26.57 -11.69
N SER A 15 5.92 -26.30 -12.01
CA SER A 15 6.55 -25.04 -11.63
C SER A 15 5.70 -23.91 -12.21
N PRO A 16 5.26 -22.93 -11.39
CA PRO A 16 4.46 -21.84 -11.90
C PRO A 16 5.25 -21.12 -13.01
N PRO A 17 4.59 -20.68 -14.09
CA PRO A 17 5.25 -20.02 -15.21
C PRO A 17 6.19 -18.89 -14.78
N ARG A 18 7.27 -18.66 -15.53
CA ARG A 18 8.35 -17.70 -15.21
C ARG A 18 7.82 -16.32 -14.78
N ILE A 19 6.69 -15.82 -15.29
CA ILE A 19 6.13 -14.52 -14.88
C ILE A 19 5.63 -14.48 -13.43
N PHE A 20 5.20 -15.62 -12.88
CA PHE A 20 4.89 -15.81 -11.46
C PHE A 20 6.14 -16.07 -10.63
N GLU A 21 7.22 -16.56 -11.25
CA GLU A 21 8.55 -16.62 -10.61
C GLU A 21 9.21 -15.22 -10.60
N THR A 22 9.09 -14.39 -11.65
CA THR A 22 10.00 -13.24 -11.89
C THR A 22 9.54 -11.87 -11.42
N LEU A 23 8.51 -11.75 -10.56
CA LEU A 23 8.36 -10.48 -9.83
C LEU A 23 9.37 -10.38 -8.68
N GLN A 24 9.84 -11.51 -8.12
CA GLN A 24 10.86 -11.55 -7.05
C GLN A 24 11.76 -12.82 -7.01
N GLY A 25 11.51 -13.82 -7.86
CA GLY A 25 12.20 -15.10 -7.85
C GLY A 25 13.40 -15.16 -8.80
N PHE A 26 14.29 -16.11 -8.51
CA PHE A 26 15.54 -16.36 -9.22
C PHE A 26 15.63 -17.86 -9.54
N ARG A 27 16.31 -18.20 -10.63
CA ARG A 27 16.64 -19.60 -10.90
C ARG A 27 17.88 -20.00 -10.12
N PRO A 28 17.99 -21.26 -9.65
CA PRO A 28 19.21 -21.75 -9.03
C PRO A 28 20.46 -21.56 -9.91
N SER A 29 20.31 -21.57 -11.24
CA SER A 29 21.39 -21.33 -12.20
C SER A 29 21.85 -19.87 -12.30
N GLU A 30 21.05 -18.92 -11.80
CA GLU A 30 21.37 -17.47 -11.80
C GLU A 30 22.13 -17.08 -10.52
N VAL A 31 22.26 -18.00 -9.57
CA VAL A 31 22.94 -17.79 -8.29
C VAL A 31 24.45 -17.97 -8.47
N ALA A 32 25.22 -16.94 -8.12
CA ALA A 32 26.68 -17.04 -8.06
C ALA A 32 27.10 -17.45 -6.64
N ARG A 33 27.96 -18.46 -6.52
CA ARG A 33 28.45 -18.96 -5.23
C ARG A 33 29.97 -19.00 -5.22
N HIS A 34 30.55 -18.47 -4.15
CA HIS A 34 31.98 -18.53 -3.86
C HIS A 34 32.20 -19.16 -2.50
N GLU A 35 33.15 -20.09 -2.42
CA GLU A 35 33.48 -20.83 -1.20
C GLU A 35 34.94 -20.64 -0.83
N SER A 36 35.20 -20.38 0.45
CA SER A 36 36.53 -20.29 1.04
C SER A 36 36.58 -21.01 2.39
N ALA A 37 37.76 -21.11 3.01
CA ALA A 37 37.92 -21.66 4.36
C ALA A 37 37.11 -20.89 5.42
N ASP A 38 36.89 -19.59 5.18
CA ASP A 38 36.21 -18.68 6.09
C ASP A 38 34.67 -18.73 5.94
N GLY A 39 34.17 -19.19 4.79
CA GLY A 39 32.74 -19.44 4.60
C GLY A 39 32.30 -19.46 3.14
N THR A 40 30.99 -19.49 2.97
CA THR A 40 30.34 -19.39 1.65
C THR A 40 29.71 -18.01 1.49
N VAL A 41 29.86 -17.44 0.30
CA VAL A 41 29.16 -16.24 -0.15
C VAL A 41 28.29 -16.64 -1.33
N THR A 42 26.99 -16.40 -1.21
CA THR A 42 26.00 -16.71 -2.25
C THR A 42 25.32 -15.41 -2.67
N PHE A 43 25.44 -15.05 -3.93
CA PHE A 43 24.83 -13.88 -4.53
C PHE A 43 23.63 -14.30 -5.38
N ILE A 44 22.47 -13.77 -5.02
CA ILE A 44 21.21 -13.95 -5.72
C ILE A 44 20.93 -12.64 -6.45
N PRO A 45 21.01 -12.59 -7.79
CA PRO A 45 20.70 -11.38 -8.53
C PRO A 45 19.19 -11.12 -8.54
N GLY A 46 18.83 -9.86 -8.77
CA GLY A 46 17.44 -9.46 -9.01
C GLY A 46 17.39 -8.23 -9.90
N LEU A 47 16.65 -8.32 -11.00
CA LEU A 47 16.37 -7.20 -11.90
C LEU A 47 14.90 -7.29 -12.32
N GLN A 48 14.15 -6.22 -12.09
CA GLN A 48 12.76 -6.09 -12.52
C GLN A 48 12.62 -4.83 -13.36
N PHE A 49 12.04 -4.99 -14.55
CA PHE A 49 11.61 -3.86 -15.39
C PHE A 49 10.08 -3.85 -15.41
N ARG A 50 9.49 -2.70 -15.09
CA ARG A 50 8.04 -2.50 -15.20
C ARG A 50 7.77 -1.25 -16.02
N ASN A 51 6.85 -1.38 -16.97
CA ASN A 51 6.35 -0.27 -17.74
C ASN A 51 4.83 -0.38 -17.85
N GLN A 52 4.17 0.77 -17.77
CA GLN A 52 2.75 0.96 -18.00
C GLN A 52 2.60 2.03 -19.06
N VAL A 53 1.78 1.74 -20.06
CA VAL A 53 1.31 2.72 -21.03
C VAL A 53 -0.19 2.85 -20.92
N GLY A 54 -0.72 4.03 -21.22
CA GLY A 54 -2.15 4.25 -21.16
C GLY A 54 -2.57 5.52 -21.87
N TYR A 55 -3.88 5.75 -21.88
CA TYR A 55 -4.50 6.95 -22.40
C TYR A 55 -5.62 7.36 -21.46
N VAL A 56 -5.69 8.63 -21.07
CA VAL A 56 -6.78 9.17 -20.24
C VAL A 56 -7.53 10.24 -21.02
N GLU A 57 -8.79 9.95 -21.31
CA GLU A 57 -9.74 10.92 -21.86
C GLU A 57 -10.17 11.95 -20.80
N PRO A 58 -10.58 13.16 -21.23
CA PRO A 58 -11.03 14.20 -20.32
C PRO A 58 -12.18 13.76 -19.39
N PHE A 59 -12.09 14.11 -18.11
CA PHE A 59 -13.22 13.99 -17.17
C PHE A 59 -13.27 15.14 -16.18
N THR A 60 -14.48 15.47 -15.71
CA THR A 60 -14.72 16.59 -14.79
C THR A 60 -14.18 16.31 -13.38
N ILE A 61 -13.38 17.23 -12.86
CA ILE A 61 -12.75 17.16 -11.53
C ILE A 61 -13.39 18.06 -10.47
N ASP A 62 -14.17 19.07 -10.86
CA ASP A 62 -14.86 19.93 -9.91
C ASP A 62 -16.18 20.53 -10.43
N ARG A 63 -16.89 21.21 -9.53
CA ARG A 63 -18.17 21.90 -9.80
C ARG A 63 -18.09 23.05 -10.80
N PHE A 64 -16.88 23.54 -11.10
CA PHE A 64 -16.67 24.64 -12.05
C PHE A 64 -16.56 24.13 -13.49
N GLY A 65 -16.63 22.81 -13.70
CA GLY A 65 -16.52 22.19 -15.01
C GLY A 65 -15.08 21.97 -15.46
N ASN A 66 -14.09 22.17 -14.58
CA ASN A 66 -12.70 21.90 -14.92
C ASN A 66 -12.50 20.41 -15.19
N GLN A 67 -11.65 20.10 -16.17
CA GLN A 67 -11.43 18.74 -16.62
C GLN A 67 -9.97 18.34 -16.43
N TYR A 68 -9.76 17.11 -15.99
CA TYR A 68 -8.45 16.48 -16.08
C TYR A 68 -8.36 15.72 -17.40
N GLN A 69 -7.31 16.00 -18.16
CA GLN A 69 -6.91 15.22 -19.33
C GLN A 69 -5.40 14.99 -19.26
N GLU A 70 -5.00 13.77 -19.60
CA GLU A 70 -3.59 13.40 -19.68
C GLU A 70 -3.17 13.00 -21.09
N GLY A 71 -4.10 12.49 -21.89
CA GLY A 71 -3.78 11.89 -23.18
C GLY A 71 -2.92 10.63 -23.01
N ALA A 72 -2.04 10.38 -23.98
CA ALA A 72 -1.18 9.19 -23.99
C ALA A 72 -0.04 9.31 -22.99
N PHE A 73 0.24 8.23 -22.28
CA PHE A 73 1.28 8.21 -21.27
C PHE A 73 2.12 6.95 -21.21
N ALA A 74 3.31 7.11 -20.61
CA ALA A 74 4.20 6.03 -20.22
C ALA A 74 4.79 6.30 -18.83
N SER A 75 4.67 5.34 -17.92
CA SER A 75 5.30 5.33 -16.59
C SER A 75 5.97 3.98 -16.34
N GLY A 76 6.97 3.92 -15.48
CA GLY A 76 7.65 2.66 -15.21
C GLY A 76 8.67 2.77 -14.10
N ARG A 77 9.42 1.68 -13.91
CA ARG A 77 10.60 1.59 -13.04
C ARG A 77 11.55 0.50 -13.49
N VAL A 78 12.82 0.68 -13.17
CA VAL A 78 13.86 -0.36 -13.21
C VAL A 78 14.26 -0.64 -11.77
N ARG A 79 14.15 -1.88 -11.30
CA ARG A 79 14.48 -2.27 -9.93
C ARG A 79 15.62 -3.26 -9.92
N ILE A 80 16.57 -3.04 -9.01
CA ILE A 80 17.65 -3.98 -8.71
C ILE A 80 17.43 -4.47 -7.27
N ASN A 81 17.32 -5.78 -7.08
CA ASN A 81 16.96 -6.38 -5.80
C ASN A 81 17.81 -7.62 -5.41
N PRO A 82 19.15 -7.47 -5.28
CA PRO A 82 20.01 -8.59 -4.97
C PRO A 82 19.94 -9.00 -3.50
N VAL A 83 20.26 -10.26 -3.24
CA VAL A 83 20.46 -10.80 -1.88
C VAL A 83 21.85 -11.42 -1.79
N LEU A 84 22.60 -11.01 -0.77
CA LEU A 84 23.90 -11.59 -0.44
C LEU A 84 23.77 -12.45 0.82
N ARG A 85 23.93 -13.76 0.65
CA ARG A 85 23.87 -14.74 1.74
C ARG A 85 25.28 -15.18 2.16
N LEU A 86 25.55 -15.07 3.46
CA LEU A 86 26.88 -15.17 4.04
C LEU A 86 26.98 -16.28 5.10
N GLY A 87 28.22 -16.73 5.31
CA GLY A 87 28.61 -17.62 6.41
C GLY A 87 28.50 -19.11 6.09
N LYS A 88 29.16 -19.94 6.90
CA LYS A 88 29.19 -21.41 6.72
C LYS A 88 27.80 -22.04 6.76
N ALA A 89 26.93 -21.53 7.64
CA ALA A 89 25.55 -21.98 7.77
C ALA A 89 24.58 -21.26 6.82
N GLN A 90 25.06 -20.32 6.00
CA GLN A 90 24.23 -19.58 5.03
C GLN A 90 22.99 -18.95 5.68
N ASN A 91 23.16 -18.41 6.89
CA ASN A 91 22.08 -17.98 7.77
C ASN A 91 22.04 -16.46 7.98
N PHE A 92 22.87 -15.71 7.27
CA PHE A 92 22.92 -14.26 7.33
C PHE A 92 22.72 -13.71 5.92
N ASP A 93 21.67 -12.94 5.71
CA ASP A 93 21.34 -12.33 4.41
C ASP A 93 21.47 -10.80 4.52
N VAL A 94 22.12 -10.17 3.55
CA VAL A 94 22.05 -8.74 3.28
C VAL A 94 21.13 -8.55 2.08
N VAL A 95 20.05 -7.82 2.26
CA VAL A 95 19.03 -7.59 1.24
C VAL A 95 19.09 -6.14 0.80
N LEU A 96 19.10 -5.93 -0.52
CA LEU A 96 19.04 -4.61 -1.14
C LEU A 96 17.89 -4.56 -2.12
N ASN A 97 17.17 -3.45 -2.16
CA ASN A 97 16.15 -3.15 -3.16
C ASN A 97 16.22 -1.67 -3.52
N VAL A 98 16.53 -1.38 -4.77
CA VAL A 98 16.70 -0.02 -5.30
C VAL A 98 15.90 0.13 -6.57
N ASP A 99 15.10 1.18 -6.62
CA ASP A 99 14.40 1.63 -7.81
C ASP A 99 15.19 2.72 -8.53
N PHE A 100 15.20 2.64 -9.86
CA PHE A 100 15.75 3.62 -10.78
C PHE A 100 14.68 4.02 -11.79
N ALA A 101 14.75 5.29 -12.23
CA ALA A 101 13.80 5.86 -13.18
C ALA A 101 12.35 5.52 -12.80
N ASN A 102 11.98 5.64 -11.53
CA ASN A 102 10.64 5.31 -11.05
C ASN A 102 9.69 6.49 -11.28
N GLY A 103 8.57 6.25 -11.94
CA GLY A 103 7.53 7.26 -12.18
C GLY A 103 7.30 7.49 -13.66
N ARG A 104 7.08 8.75 -14.03
CA ARG A 104 6.65 9.15 -15.37
C ARG A 104 7.82 9.25 -16.37
N TRP A 105 7.74 8.55 -17.51
CA TRP A 105 8.77 8.60 -18.57
C TRP A 105 8.36 9.44 -19.79
N GLY A 106 7.06 9.54 -20.07
CA GLY A 106 6.51 10.37 -21.16
C GLY A 106 6.10 11.77 -20.68
N SER A 107 5.90 12.69 -21.63
CA SER A 107 5.47 14.08 -21.35
C SER A 107 4.31 14.18 -20.36
N SER A 108 4.41 15.13 -19.44
CA SER A 108 3.38 15.54 -18.48
C SER A 108 3.26 17.06 -18.43
N THR A 109 3.40 17.74 -19.59
CA THR A 109 3.10 19.18 -19.67
C THR A 109 1.60 19.37 -19.63
N PHE A 110 1.09 19.74 -18.46
CA PHE A 110 -0.26 20.25 -18.29
C PHE A 110 -0.26 21.74 -18.65
N GLU A 111 -0.86 22.10 -19.78
CA GLU A 111 -1.10 23.51 -20.12
C GLU A 111 -2.20 24.12 -19.25
N ASP A 112 -3.04 23.28 -18.64
CA ASP A 112 -4.10 23.70 -17.73
C ASP A 112 -3.50 24.19 -16.39
N PRO A 113 -3.71 25.47 -16.02
CA PRO A 113 -3.16 26.04 -14.79
C PRO A 113 -3.69 25.38 -13.52
N ILE A 114 -4.90 24.80 -13.54
CA ILE A 114 -5.49 24.09 -12.40
C ILE A 114 -4.76 22.77 -12.17
N ILE A 115 -4.55 22.00 -13.25
CA ILE A 115 -3.82 20.74 -13.14
C ILE A 115 -2.34 21.01 -12.81
N ASN A 116 -1.76 22.06 -13.39
CA ASN A 116 -0.42 22.48 -13.04
C ASN A 116 -0.32 22.88 -11.56
N GLY A 117 -1.33 23.55 -11.01
CA GLY A 117 -1.39 23.88 -9.57
C GLY A 117 -1.50 22.64 -8.67
N ILE A 118 -2.09 21.54 -9.14
CA ILE A 118 -2.07 20.26 -8.42
C ILE A 118 -0.68 19.61 -8.51
N VAL A 119 -0.04 19.60 -9.69
CA VAL A 119 1.24 18.88 -9.89
C VAL A 119 2.44 19.66 -9.36
N ASN A 120 2.35 20.99 -9.40
CA ASN A 120 3.36 21.94 -8.99
C ASN A 120 2.69 23.01 -8.10
N PRO A 121 2.26 22.64 -6.88
CA PRO A 121 1.61 23.57 -5.97
C PRO A 121 2.55 24.74 -5.62
N ASP A 122 1.96 25.90 -5.35
CA ASP A 122 2.69 27.07 -4.92
C ASP A 122 3.31 26.79 -3.53
N PRO A 123 4.64 26.82 -3.39
CA PRO A 123 5.31 26.60 -2.10
C PRO A 123 4.97 27.67 -1.04
N ALA A 124 4.33 28.78 -1.43
CA ALA A 124 3.79 29.78 -0.50
C ALA A 124 2.42 29.39 0.10
N THR A 125 1.78 28.32 -0.40
CA THR A 125 0.52 27.78 0.12
C THR A 125 0.76 26.53 0.96
N VAL A 126 -0.17 26.22 1.87
CA VAL A 126 -0.17 24.99 2.68
C VAL A 126 -0.42 23.74 1.82
N ALA A 127 -0.91 23.92 0.58
CA ALA A 127 -1.20 22.85 -0.35
C ALA A 127 0.05 22.01 -0.67
N GLN A 128 -0.05 20.70 -0.49
CA GLN A 128 1.01 19.77 -0.86
C GLN A 128 0.91 19.31 -2.31
N GLY A 129 -0.25 19.51 -2.96
CA GLY A 129 -0.48 19.24 -4.39
C GLY A 129 -0.04 17.83 -4.74
N ILE A 130 -0.71 16.83 -4.16
CA ILE A 130 -0.24 15.45 -4.25
C ILE A 130 -1.03 14.73 -5.34
N PRO A 131 -0.49 14.60 -6.57
CA PRO A 131 -1.19 13.90 -7.64
C PRO A 131 -1.38 12.42 -7.28
N PRO A 132 -2.45 11.78 -7.78
CA PRO A 132 -2.75 10.38 -7.46
C PRO A 132 -1.72 9.40 -8.01
N ARG A 133 -0.88 9.84 -8.95
CA ARG A 133 0.23 9.05 -9.48
C ARG A 133 1.50 9.90 -9.49
N PRO A 134 2.70 9.30 -9.34
CA PRO A 134 3.94 10.03 -9.50
C PRO A 134 4.05 10.63 -10.90
N MET A 135 3.96 11.96 -10.99
CA MET A 135 4.04 12.72 -12.25
C MET A 135 5.46 13.11 -12.65
N ARG A 136 6.41 12.91 -11.71
CA ARG A 136 7.83 13.15 -11.90
C ARG A 136 8.58 11.82 -11.88
N MET A 137 9.65 11.74 -12.66
CA MET A 137 10.58 10.61 -12.60
C MET A 137 11.55 10.80 -11.44
N MET A 138 11.58 9.84 -10.52
CA MET A 138 12.63 9.72 -9.52
C MET A 138 13.79 8.92 -10.12
N GLY A 139 14.98 9.52 -10.14
CA GLY A 139 16.17 8.85 -10.68
C GLY A 139 16.61 7.65 -9.84
N PHE A 140 16.42 7.73 -8.52
CA PHE A 140 16.88 6.76 -7.53
C PHE A 140 15.95 6.75 -6.30
N ASP A 141 15.57 5.57 -5.82
CA ASP A 141 14.79 5.37 -4.58
C ASP A 141 15.28 4.09 -3.88
N LEU A 142 16.00 4.24 -2.76
CA LEU A 142 16.41 3.11 -1.92
C LEU A 142 15.19 2.63 -1.14
N ARG A 143 14.75 1.40 -1.39
CA ARG A 143 13.53 0.85 -0.79
C ARG A 143 13.80 -0.06 0.38
N GLU A 144 14.75 -0.97 0.20
CA GLU A 144 15.12 -1.93 1.24
C GLU A 144 16.64 -2.00 1.32
N PHE A 145 17.15 -1.91 2.54
CA PHE A 145 18.52 -2.23 2.87
C PHE A 145 18.55 -2.74 4.31
N TYR A 146 18.59 -4.05 4.46
CA TYR A 146 18.50 -4.67 5.77
C TYR A 146 19.31 -5.95 5.85
N VAL A 147 19.56 -6.33 7.10
CA VAL A 147 20.19 -7.58 7.46
C VAL A 147 19.12 -8.52 8.02
N GLN A 148 19.16 -9.77 7.59
CA GLN A 148 18.37 -10.86 8.14
C GLN A 148 19.29 -11.92 8.73
N TRP A 149 19.10 -12.26 10.00
CA TRP A 149 19.84 -13.31 10.67
C TRP A 149 18.91 -14.44 11.12
N ASN A 150 19.07 -15.59 10.48
CA ASN A 150 18.37 -16.82 10.81
C ASN A 150 19.13 -17.58 11.92
N THR A 151 18.48 -17.74 13.06
CA THR A 151 19.01 -18.48 14.21
C THR A 151 18.18 -19.75 14.44
N LYS A 152 18.62 -20.60 15.37
CA LYS A 152 17.86 -21.79 15.78
C LYS A 152 16.55 -21.47 16.49
N ILE A 153 16.40 -20.25 17.03
CA ILE A 153 15.23 -19.84 17.83
C ILE A 153 14.29 -18.92 17.06
N GLY A 154 14.66 -18.48 15.85
CA GLY A 154 13.89 -17.51 15.08
C GLY A 154 14.78 -16.66 14.17
N GLN A 155 14.19 -15.63 13.61
CA GLN A 155 14.79 -14.73 12.64
C GLN A 155 14.80 -13.31 13.18
N PHE A 156 15.95 -12.66 13.15
CA PHE A 156 16.09 -11.23 13.39
C PHE A 156 16.17 -10.49 12.05
N ARG A 157 15.54 -9.32 11.96
CA ARG A 157 15.74 -8.38 10.86
C ARG A 157 15.98 -6.98 11.40
N ALA A 158 16.90 -6.26 10.77
CA ALA A 158 17.24 -4.89 11.14
C ALA A 158 17.63 -4.08 9.90
N GLY A 159 17.03 -2.90 9.73
CA GLY A 159 17.32 -1.95 8.65
C GLY A 159 16.07 -1.44 7.94
N GLN A 160 16.25 -0.83 6.78
CA GLN A 160 15.16 -0.27 5.99
C GLN A 160 14.42 -1.40 5.26
N MET A 161 13.11 -1.52 5.49
CA MET A 161 12.26 -2.60 4.98
C MET A 161 10.93 -2.05 4.46
N ALA A 162 10.45 -2.63 3.37
CA ALA A 162 9.08 -2.44 2.94
C ALA A 162 8.19 -3.50 3.60
N PHE A 163 6.92 -3.16 3.86
CA PHE A 163 6.01 -4.08 4.56
C PHE A 163 4.65 -4.16 3.88
N THR A 164 4.18 -5.40 3.66
CA THR A 164 2.80 -5.71 3.27
C THR A 164 2.23 -6.70 4.27
N TRP A 165 0.96 -6.49 4.65
CA TRP A 165 0.17 -7.46 5.38
C TRP A 165 -1.15 -7.72 4.65
N GLY A 166 -1.62 -8.96 4.62
CA GLY A 166 -2.92 -9.31 4.02
C GLY A 166 -3.07 -8.90 2.55
N GLU A 167 -4.22 -8.30 2.27
CA GLU A 167 -4.57 -7.56 1.05
C GLU A 167 -3.92 -6.17 1.02
N GLY A 168 -3.04 -5.83 1.95
CA GLY A 168 -2.37 -4.55 2.01
C GLY A 168 -3.31 -3.35 2.08
N ILE A 169 -4.51 -3.48 2.66
CA ILE A 169 -5.42 -2.34 2.80
C ILE A 169 -5.00 -1.43 3.95
N LEU A 170 -4.34 -1.95 5.00
CA LEU A 170 -3.70 -1.11 6.03
C LEU A 170 -2.25 -0.77 5.69
N ALA A 171 -1.48 -1.75 5.21
CA ALA A 171 -0.05 -1.58 4.94
C ALA A 171 0.40 -2.38 3.72
N SER A 172 0.96 -1.69 2.74
CA SER A 172 1.50 -2.32 1.54
C SER A 172 2.84 -1.72 1.10
N SER A 173 3.74 -2.61 0.69
CA SER A 173 5.12 -2.33 0.25
C SER A 173 5.22 -1.65 -1.10
N GLY A 174 4.11 -1.54 -1.85
CA GLY A 174 4.13 -1.03 -3.21
C GLY A 174 4.96 -1.86 -4.19
N ASN A 175 5.05 -3.17 -3.96
CA ASN A 175 5.67 -4.11 -4.89
C ASN A 175 5.00 -5.49 -4.82
N TRP A 176 3.73 -5.49 -4.43
CA TRP A 176 3.01 -6.72 -4.19
C TRP A 176 2.39 -7.20 -5.49
N ALA A 177 2.94 -8.30 -6.00
CA ALA A 177 2.27 -9.13 -6.99
C ALA A 177 1.33 -10.05 -6.23
N ASP A 178 0.03 -9.91 -6.44
CA ASP A 178 -0.92 -10.79 -5.77
C ASP A 178 -0.80 -12.23 -6.30
N ARG A 179 -1.06 -13.21 -5.44
CA ARG A 179 -1.08 -14.65 -5.75
C ARG A 179 -2.08 -14.99 -6.87
N PHE A 180 -3.08 -14.14 -7.10
CA PHE A 180 -4.04 -14.32 -8.18
C PHE A 180 -3.49 -13.93 -9.56
N GLY A 181 -2.28 -13.39 -9.66
CA GLY A 181 -1.72 -12.93 -10.93
C GLY A 181 -2.24 -11.58 -11.39
N ASP A 182 -3.24 -11.03 -10.68
CA ASP A 182 -3.67 -9.65 -10.82
C ASP A 182 -2.53 -8.75 -10.32
N MET A 183 -1.72 -8.25 -11.25
CA MET A 183 -0.91 -7.07 -10.98
C MET A 183 -1.92 -5.97 -10.70
N ARG A 184 -2.19 -5.66 -9.41
CA ARG A 184 -3.11 -4.61 -8.98
C ARG A 184 -3.06 -3.48 -9.99
N PHE A 185 -4.14 -3.36 -10.74
CA PHE A 185 -4.19 -2.55 -11.94
C PHE A 185 -3.78 -1.10 -11.63
N GLY A 186 -2.53 -0.74 -11.90
CA GLY A 186 -2.03 0.63 -11.79
C GLY A 186 -0.64 0.75 -11.18
N SER A 187 -0.37 1.93 -10.63
CA SER A 187 0.94 2.27 -10.07
C SER A 187 1.13 1.53 -8.76
N ASP A 188 2.30 0.95 -8.59
CA ASP A 188 2.80 0.35 -7.34
C ASP A 188 2.71 1.25 -6.09
N GLY A 189 2.28 2.51 -6.21
CA GLY A 189 2.24 3.47 -5.12
C GLY A 189 3.63 3.83 -4.61
N LEU A 190 3.68 4.63 -3.54
CA LEU A 190 4.94 4.96 -2.88
C LEU A 190 5.51 3.75 -2.11
N GLY A 191 4.60 2.92 -1.58
CA GLY A 191 4.86 1.80 -0.69
C GLY A 191 5.30 2.28 0.70
N LYS A 192 4.86 1.56 1.74
CA LYS A 192 5.23 1.85 3.12
C LYS A 192 6.60 1.26 3.44
N ILE A 193 7.51 2.13 3.88
CA ILE A 193 8.91 1.84 4.16
C ILE A 193 9.21 2.26 5.59
N TYR A 194 9.93 1.39 6.29
CA TYR A 194 10.21 1.51 7.72
C TYR A 194 11.67 1.21 7.99
N GLU A 195 12.28 1.99 8.89
CA GLU A 195 13.49 1.56 9.60
C GLU A 195 13.06 0.65 10.73
N ARG A 196 13.22 -0.66 10.52
CA ARG A 196 12.61 -1.70 11.35
C ARG A 196 13.64 -2.52 12.09
N PHE A 197 13.33 -2.84 13.35
CA PHE A 197 13.95 -3.94 14.08
C PHE A 197 12.87 -4.94 14.50
N MET A 198 13.05 -6.21 14.16
CA MET A 198 12.05 -7.25 14.46
C MET A 198 12.65 -8.61 14.75
N PHE A 199 11.90 -9.41 15.51
CA PHE A 199 12.16 -10.82 15.77
C PHE A 199 10.91 -11.64 15.41
N ALA A 200 11.09 -12.69 14.63
CA ALA A 200 10.05 -13.63 14.24
C ALA A 200 10.43 -15.06 14.63
N THR A 201 9.50 -15.84 15.17
CA THR A 201 9.75 -17.21 15.62
C THR A 201 8.52 -18.11 15.45
N ARG A 202 8.75 -19.43 15.51
CA ARG A 202 7.71 -20.44 15.68
C ARG A 202 7.85 -21.02 17.09
N PRO A 203 7.26 -20.37 18.11
CA PRO A 203 7.59 -20.67 19.51
C PRO A 203 7.23 -22.11 19.90
N PHE A 204 6.29 -22.72 19.19
CA PHE A 204 5.77 -24.05 19.46
C PHE A 204 6.28 -25.12 18.47
N GLN A 205 7.39 -24.87 17.76
CA GLN A 205 7.93 -25.78 16.74
C GLN A 205 8.23 -27.20 17.27
N ARG A 206 8.49 -27.35 18.58
CA ARG A 206 8.79 -28.65 19.21
C ARG A 206 7.54 -29.42 19.66
N LEU A 207 6.36 -28.81 19.60
CA LEU A 207 5.12 -29.45 19.98
C LEU A 207 4.52 -30.22 18.79
N GLY A 208 3.69 -31.23 19.05
CA GLY A 208 2.98 -31.98 18.01
C GLY A 208 1.71 -31.28 17.50
N GLY A 209 1.10 -31.85 16.47
CA GLY A 209 -0.19 -31.39 15.94
C GLY A 209 -0.12 -30.06 15.21
N ILE A 210 -1.06 -29.15 15.48
CA ILE A 210 -1.16 -27.85 14.80
C ILE A 210 -0.18 -26.80 15.32
N ALA A 211 0.44 -27.04 16.47
CA ALA A 211 1.22 -26.03 17.19
C ALA A 211 2.45 -25.50 16.40
N PRO A 212 3.22 -26.32 15.65
CA PRO A 212 4.33 -25.82 14.82
C PRO A 212 3.93 -24.87 13.70
N ASN A 213 2.63 -24.77 13.38
CA ASN A 213 2.12 -23.88 12.34
C ASN A 213 1.96 -22.43 12.83
N PHE A 214 2.07 -22.17 14.14
CA PHE A 214 2.01 -20.80 14.65
C PHE A 214 3.35 -20.08 14.50
N LEU A 215 3.29 -18.92 13.85
CA LEU A 215 4.36 -17.94 13.72
C LEU A 215 3.97 -16.70 14.54
N MET A 216 4.94 -16.18 15.27
CA MET A 216 4.83 -14.93 16.02
C MET A 216 5.93 -13.98 15.58
N ALA A 217 5.63 -12.70 15.44
CA ALA A 217 6.65 -11.67 15.28
C ALA A 217 6.34 -10.45 16.13
N VAL A 218 7.39 -9.77 16.58
CA VAL A 218 7.31 -8.52 17.33
C VAL A 218 8.42 -7.60 16.84
N GLY A 219 8.17 -6.30 16.84
CA GLY A 219 9.16 -5.33 16.42
C GLY A 219 8.74 -3.90 16.67
N GLY A 220 9.62 -3.00 16.27
CA GLY A 220 9.38 -1.57 16.27
C GLY A 220 9.96 -0.92 15.02
N ASP A 221 9.30 0.16 14.61
CA ASP A 221 9.56 0.88 13.37
C ASP A 221 9.74 2.38 13.65
N LEU A 222 10.70 2.99 12.97
CA LEU A 222 10.62 4.40 12.61
C LEU A 222 10.07 4.46 11.18
N VAL A 223 8.97 5.17 10.98
CA VAL A 223 8.35 5.31 9.65
C VAL A 223 9.24 6.18 8.80
N TYR A 224 9.83 5.59 7.76
CA TYR A 224 10.64 6.33 6.80
C TYR A 224 9.74 7.01 5.76
N ARG A 225 8.76 6.26 5.23
CA ARG A 225 7.80 6.77 4.25
C ARG A 225 6.49 5.99 4.27
N ASP A 226 5.35 6.68 4.31
CA ASP A 226 4.01 6.15 4.07
C ASP A 226 3.07 7.24 3.50
N ASP A 227 1.75 7.00 3.52
CA ASP A 227 0.77 7.94 2.98
C ASP A 227 0.71 9.29 3.74
N ARG A 228 1.09 9.30 5.03
CA ARG A 228 1.00 10.46 5.94
C ARG A 228 2.36 11.04 6.35
N VAL A 229 3.44 10.29 6.22
CA VAL A 229 4.79 10.69 6.67
C VAL A 229 5.80 10.42 5.55
N ASP A 230 6.63 11.42 5.26
CA ASP A 230 7.87 11.25 4.48
C ASP A 230 9.01 11.93 5.25
N LEU A 231 9.80 11.12 5.96
CA LEU A 231 10.81 11.60 6.89
C LEU A 231 11.86 12.46 6.19
N MET A 232 12.35 12.00 5.02
CA MET A 232 13.41 12.72 4.29
C MET A 232 12.87 13.99 3.64
N ARG A 233 11.72 13.91 2.96
CA ARG A 233 11.13 15.06 2.27
C ARG A 233 10.75 16.17 3.26
N SER A 234 10.16 15.82 4.41
CA SER A 234 9.78 16.81 5.44
C SER A 234 11.00 17.50 6.07
N CYS A 235 12.14 16.80 6.22
CA CYS A 235 13.39 17.38 6.72
C CYS A 235 14.02 18.43 5.78
N GLU A 236 13.78 18.32 4.47
CA GLU A 236 14.37 19.19 3.45
C GLU A 236 13.63 20.54 3.30
N GLN A 237 12.40 20.65 3.81
CA GLN A 237 11.52 21.82 3.64
C GLN A 237 11.94 23.08 4.45
N GLY A 238 13.21 23.22 4.85
CA GLY A 238 13.73 24.41 5.55
C GLY A 238 13.66 24.35 7.08
N ALA A 239 13.95 25.47 7.76
CA ALA A 239 13.97 25.57 9.22
C ALA A 239 12.55 25.57 9.80
N ALA A 240 12.30 24.73 10.81
CA ALA A 240 11.04 24.77 11.56
C ALA A 240 10.99 25.96 12.52
N PRO A 241 9.79 26.45 12.87
CA PRO A 241 9.60 27.40 13.96
C PRO A 241 10.24 26.93 15.27
N ALA A 242 10.65 27.88 16.11
CA ALA A 242 11.32 27.57 17.38
C ALA A 242 10.40 26.75 18.29
N GLY A 243 10.85 25.55 18.69
CA GLY A 243 10.08 24.64 19.56
C GLY A 243 9.36 23.51 18.83
N GLN A 244 9.37 23.49 17.49
CA GLN A 244 8.67 22.49 16.68
C GLN A 244 9.61 21.46 16.03
N PRO A 245 9.10 20.26 15.68
CA PRO A 245 9.90 19.25 15.01
C PRO A 245 10.29 19.73 13.60
N ARG A 246 11.56 19.48 13.23
CA ARG A 246 12.09 19.84 11.91
C ARG A 246 11.52 18.97 10.79
N CYS A 247 11.10 17.75 11.11
CA CYS A 247 10.64 16.74 10.17
C CYS A 247 9.45 16.00 10.76
N ASP A 248 8.69 15.32 9.92
CA ASP A 248 7.70 14.34 10.36
C ASP A 248 8.40 13.17 11.04
N ILE A 249 7.95 12.79 12.23
CA ILE A 249 8.49 11.66 12.97
C ILE A 249 7.32 10.78 13.41
N ALA A 250 7.33 9.52 12.97
CA ALA A 250 6.38 8.52 13.44
C ALA A 250 7.10 7.25 13.89
N GLY A 251 6.78 6.80 15.11
CA GLY A 251 7.24 5.54 15.66
C GLY A 251 6.11 4.54 15.77
N GLN A 252 6.40 3.26 15.56
CA GLN A 252 5.43 2.17 15.70
C GLN A 252 6.01 1.01 16.51
N ALA A 253 5.13 0.30 17.21
CA ALA A 253 5.41 -1.00 17.80
C ALA A 253 4.34 -1.97 17.33
N PHE A 254 4.75 -3.17 16.92
CA PHE A 254 3.83 -4.13 16.32
C PHE A 254 3.97 -5.54 16.86
N LEU A 255 2.89 -6.30 16.72
CA LEU A 255 2.79 -7.72 17.00
C LEU A 255 2.08 -8.43 15.85
N VAL A 256 2.60 -9.59 15.46
CA VAL A 256 2.00 -10.50 14.49
C VAL A 256 1.80 -11.86 15.13
N LEU A 257 0.61 -12.44 14.94
CA LEU A 257 0.34 -13.84 15.21
C LEU A 257 -0.29 -14.46 13.97
N ARG A 258 0.31 -15.52 13.43
CA ARG A 258 -0.14 -16.16 12.19
C ARG A 258 -0.17 -17.67 12.34
N TYR A 259 -1.26 -18.29 11.93
CA TYR A 259 -1.34 -19.72 11.65
C TYR A 259 -0.99 -19.95 10.17
N GLN A 260 0.08 -20.71 9.93
CA GLN A 260 0.62 -21.01 8.60
C GLN A 260 1.13 -22.46 8.56
N PRO A 261 0.37 -23.39 7.93
CA PRO A 261 0.75 -24.78 7.78
C PRO A 261 2.13 -24.94 7.13
N LEU A 262 2.96 -25.82 7.68
CA LEU A 262 4.31 -26.10 7.18
C LEU A 262 4.33 -26.62 5.73
N TYR A 263 3.38 -27.51 5.40
CA TYR A 263 3.31 -28.16 4.09
C TYR A 263 2.55 -27.35 3.03
N ASN A 264 1.81 -26.33 3.45
CA ASN A 264 1.12 -25.42 2.54
C ASN A 264 1.20 -23.99 3.09
N PRO A 265 2.40 -23.37 3.08
CA PRO A 265 2.62 -22.05 3.65
C PRO A 265 1.87 -20.95 2.89
N GLY A 266 1.36 -21.23 1.68
CA GLY A 266 0.53 -20.32 0.92
C GLY A 266 -0.85 -20.11 1.56
N ASN A 267 -1.34 -21.06 2.36
CA ASN A 267 -2.58 -20.93 3.10
C ASN A 267 -2.26 -20.40 4.50
N TRP A 268 -2.83 -19.28 4.92
CA TRP A 268 -2.59 -18.74 6.25
C TRP A 268 -3.74 -17.85 6.71
N ILE A 269 -3.84 -17.69 8.03
CA ILE A 269 -4.68 -16.69 8.69
C ILE A 269 -3.88 -16.11 9.84
N GLY A 270 -4.02 -14.81 10.10
CA GLY A 270 -3.31 -14.18 11.20
C GLY A 270 -3.90 -12.82 11.56
N GLY A 271 -3.39 -12.31 12.68
CA GLY A 271 -3.61 -10.94 13.12
C GLY A 271 -2.31 -10.15 13.13
N TYR A 272 -2.42 -8.87 12.82
CA TYR A 272 -1.42 -7.83 12.95
C TYR A 272 -2.01 -6.74 13.85
N ALA A 273 -1.24 -6.32 14.85
CA ALA A 273 -1.62 -5.23 15.73
C ALA A 273 -0.46 -4.23 15.78
N VAL A 274 -0.76 -2.94 15.67
CA VAL A 274 0.24 -1.88 15.68
C VAL A 274 -0.24 -0.71 16.52
N TYR A 275 0.66 -0.16 17.34
CA TYR A 275 0.48 1.12 17.99
C TYR A 275 1.42 2.14 17.35
N ARG A 276 0.90 3.30 16.96
CA ARG A 276 1.63 4.40 16.31
C ARG A 276 1.51 5.66 17.15
N LYS A 277 2.64 6.34 17.31
CA LYS A 277 2.69 7.73 17.77
C LYS A 277 3.47 8.57 16.77
N GLN A 278 2.91 9.69 16.38
CA GLN A 278 3.44 10.55 15.33
C GLN A 278 3.39 12.01 15.74
N ARG A 279 4.40 12.75 15.29
CA ARG A 279 4.46 14.21 15.24
C ARG A 279 4.71 14.65 13.81
N THR A 280 3.82 15.45 13.24
CA THR A 280 4.05 16.09 11.95
C THR A 280 4.79 17.40 12.13
N ARG A 281 5.49 17.81 11.08
CA ARG A 281 5.94 19.18 10.96
C ARG A 281 4.71 20.09 10.83
N ASP A 282 4.77 21.26 11.47
CA ASP A 282 3.77 22.32 11.27
C ASP A 282 3.79 22.77 9.81
N ASP A 283 2.61 22.83 9.22
CA ASP A 283 2.40 23.17 7.82
C ASP A 283 2.31 24.70 7.59
N GLY A 284 2.47 25.49 8.66
CA GLY A 284 2.55 26.94 8.61
C GLY A 284 1.19 27.61 8.50
N ASP A 285 0.12 26.90 8.86
CA ASP A 285 -1.21 27.46 8.93
C ASP A 285 -1.40 28.37 10.17
N VAL A 286 -2.66 28.70 10.49
CA VAL A 286 -2.98 29.65 11.57
C VAL A 286 -2.98 28.98 12.97
N TYR A 287 -2.95 27.66 13.05
CA TYR A 287 -3.12 26.89 14.27
C TYR A 287 -1.81 26.19 14.68
N PRO A 288 -0.93 26.85 15.46
CA PRO A 288 0.28 26.19 15.92
C PRO A 288 -0.04 25.01 16.85
N ASP A 289 0.86 24.00 16.85
CA ASP A 289 0.88 22.85 17.76
C ASP A 289 -0.21 21.78 17.52
N ASP A 290 -0.68 21.64 16.30
CA ASP A 290 -1.71 20.70 15.87
C ASP A 290 -1.13 19.52 15.06
N ASN A 291 -0.13 18.86 15.65
CA ASN A 291 0.73 17.93 14.93
C ASN A 291 0.87 16.52 15.54
N ASP A 292 0.12 16.20 16.60
CA ASP A 292 0.18 14.92 17.29
C ASP A 292 -0.91 13.94 16.80
N LEU A 293 -0.48 12.71 16.48
CA LEU A 293 -1.34 11.57 16.16
C LEU A 293 -0.95 10.38 17.05
N GLU A 294 -1.95 9.75 17.68
CA GLU A 294 -1.78 8.56 18.51
C GLU A 294 -2.89 7.55 18.20
N VAL A 295 -2.53 6.41 17.61
CA VAL A 295 -3.51 5.41 17.16
C VAL A 295 -3.04 3.98 17.44
N GLY A 296 -3.99 3.10 17.71
CA GLY A 296 -3.83 1.66 17.61
C GLY A 296 -4.63 1.12 16.41
N ALA A 297 -4.06 0.16 15.70
CA ALA A 297 -4.75 -0.56 14.64
C ALA A 297 -4.70 -2.07 14.91
N GLY A 298 -5.83 -2.73 14.68
CA GLY A 298 -5.95 -4.18 14.63
C GLY A 298 -6.37 -4.61 13.23
N ASP A 299 -5.71 -5.64 12.71
CA ASP A 299 -5.84 -6.09 11.34
C ASP A 299 -5.83 -7.62 11.31
N ILE A 300 -6.86 -8.23 10.73
CA ILE A 300 -6.96 -9.68 10.55
C ILE A 300 -7.00 -9.96 9.07
N ALA A 301 -6.12 -10.86 8.62
CA ALA A 301 -6.06 -11.25 7.23
C ALA A 301 -5.85 -12.76 7.08
N GLY A 302 -6.22 -13.27 5.91
CA GLY A 302 -5.95 -14.64 5.54
C GLY A 302 -6.07 -14.86 4.05
N GLN A 303 -5.44 -15.93 3.57
CA GLN A 303 -5.55 -16.36 2.19
C GLN A 303 -5.43 -17.88 2.11
N GLY A 304 -5.97 -18.46 1.04
CA GLY A 304 -5.83 -19.88 0.80
C GLY A 304 -6.26 -20.33 -0.59
N SER A 305 -5.88 -21.56 -0.89
CA SER A 305 -6.29 -22.28 -2.09
C SER A 305 -6.74 -23.70 -1.74
N LEU A 306 -7.77 -24.18 -2.43
CA LEU A 306 -8.30 -25.53 -2.33
C LEU A 306 -8.52 -26.09 -3.74
N GLU A 307 -7.78 -27.12 -4.12
CA GLU A 307 -8.05 -27.88 -5.34
C GLU A 307 -9.29 -28.76 -5.13
N LEU A 308 -10.37 -28.50 -5.87
CA LEU A 308 -11.62 -29.24 -5.78
C LEU A 308 -11.55 -30.53 -6.60
N ARG A 309 -10.94 -30.43 -7.79
CA ARG A 309 -10.59 -31.51 -8.71
C ARG A 309 -9.52 -30.98 -9.67
N ARG A 310 -8.89 -31.86 -10.43
CA ARG A 310 -7.91 -31.48 -11.45
C ARG A 310 -8.47 -30.39 -12.38
N GLY A 311 -7.75 -29.27 -12.50
CA GLY A 311 -8.14 -28.11 -13.32
C GLY A 311 -9.27 -27.26 -12.73
N LEU A 312 -9.60 -27.43 -11.44
CA LEU A 312 -10.58 -26.61 -10.75
C LEU A 312 -10.14 -26.32 -9.30
N THR A 313 -9.76 -25.08 -9.06
CA THR A 313 -9.24 -24.59 -7.79
C THR A 313 -10.11 -23.44 -7.29
N LEU A 314 -10.45 -23.48 -6.01
CA LEU A 314 -11.00 -22.34 -5.27
C LEU A 314 -9.83 -21.57 -4.63
N LEU A 315 -9.80 -20.27 -4.84
CA LEU A 315 -8.81 -19.36 -4.27
C LEU A 315 -9.56 -18.26 -3.52
N GLY A 316 -9.04 -17.82 -2.38
CA GLY A 316 -9.63 -16.70 -1.68
C GLY A 316 -8.70 -16.05 -0.69
N SER A 317 -8.99 -14.79 -0.40
CA SER A 317 -8.26 -13.99 0.57
C SER A 317 -9.15 -12.90 1.14
N PHE A 318 -8.77 -12.39 2.32
CA PHE A 318 -9.45 -11.29 2.97
C PHE A 318 -8.51 -10.53 3.91
N GLU A 319 -8.88 -9.29 4.20
CA GLU A 319 -8.31 -8.43 5.24
C GLU A 319 -9.44 -7.61 5.87
N ALA A 320 -9.39 -7.39 7.18
CA ALA A 320 -10.30 -6.53 7.92
C ALA A 320 -9.53 -5.72 8.97
N VAL A 321 -9.78 -4.43 9.02
CA VAL A 321 -8.98 -3.45 9.76
C VAL A 321 -9.90 -2.59 10.63
N LEU A 322 -9.45 -2.30 11.84
CA LEU A 322 -10.04 -1.32 12.74
C LEU A 322 -8.93 -0.43 13.32
N ILE A 323 -9.08 0.88 13.23
CA ILE A 323 -8.17 1.88 13.78
C ILE A 323 -8.91 2.71 14.82
N GLY A 324 -8.30 2.89 15.99
CA GLY A 324 -8.83 3.74 17.04
C GLY A 324 -7.74 4.61 17.66
N GLY A 325 -8.09 5.84 18.03
CA GLY A 325 -7.12 6.74 18.66
C GLY A 325 -7.57 8.18 18.70
N ARG A 326 -6.61 9.09 18.60
CA ARG A 326 -6.83 10.54 18.65
C ARG A 326 -5.81 11.30 17.81
N THR A 327 -6.20 12.47 17.35
CA THR A 327 -5.34 13.39 16.61
C THR A 327 -5.74 14.84 16.86
N ASN A 328 -4.79 15.76 16.78
CA ASN A 328 -5.09 17.18 16.63
C ASN A 328 -4.70 17.73 15.24
N ASN A 329 -4.21 16.88 14.31
CA ASN A 329 -3.85 17.23 12.92
C ASN A 329 -4.99 17.72 12.02
N VAL A 330 -6.18 17.95 12.56
CA VAL A 330 -7.30 18.54 11.83
C VAL A 330 -7.94 19.54 12.79
N TYR A 331 -8.16 20.77 12.33
CA TYR A 331 -8.69 21.82 13.19
C TYR A 331 -10.07 21.44 13.75
N ASN A 332 -10.28 21.70 15.04
CA ASN A 332 -11.59 21.64 15.68
C ASN A 332 -11.66 22.59 16.87
N GLU A 333 -12.74 23.36 16.92
CA GLU A 333 -13.05 24.30 18.01
C GLU A 333 -13.22 23.59 19.37
N ASN A 334 -13.52 22.30 19.36
CA ASN A 334 -13.85 21.47 20.52
C ASN A 334 -12.68 20.63 21.05
N GLY A 335 -11.47 20.81 20.51
CA GLY A 335 -10.27 20.06 20.92
C GLY A 335 -9.96 18.85 20.03
N PRO A 336 -9.11 17.91 20.48
CA PRO A 336 -8.64 16.79 19.64
C PRO A 336 -9.76 15.91 19.12
N HIS A 337 -9.59 15.43 17.89
CA HIS A 337 -10.48 14.47 17.26
C HIS A 337 -10.27 13.07 17.82
N THR A 338 -11.36 12.33 17.98
CA THR A 338 -11.33 10.88 18.22
C THR A 338 -11.35 10.16 16.88
N ILE A 339 -10.50 9.15 16.72
CA ILE A 339 -10.43 8.33 15.51
C ILE A 339 -11.14 7.01 15.78
N LEU A 340 -12.05 6.62 14.89
CA LEU A 340 -12.60 5.27 14.81
C LEU A 340 -12.92 4.93 13.35
N GLU A 341 -11.94 4.36 12.67
CA GLU A 341 -12.00 4.03 11.25
C GLU A 341 -12.01 2.52 11.07
N GLY A 342 -12.69 2.01 10.03
CA GLY A 342 -12.70 0.59 9.75
C GLY A 342 -12.93 0.25 8.29
N GLY A 343 -12.42 -0.90 7.87
CA GLY A 343 -12.58 -1.38 6.51
C GLY A 343 -12.30 -2.85 6.38
N GLY A 344 -12.59 -3.38 5.20
CA GLY A 344 -12.26 -4.75 4.85
C GLY A 344 -12.30 -4.97 3.36
N ALA A 345 -11.49 -5.90 2.89
CA ALA A 345 -11.47 -6.34 1.51
C ALA A 345 -11.46 -7.87 1.47
N MET A 346 -12.10 -8.44 0.46
CA MET A 346 -12.05 -9.87 0.19
C MET A 346 -12.00 -10.15 -1.29
N ARG A 347 -11.39 -11.29 -1.63
CA ARG A 347 -11.30 -11.81 -2.98
C ARG A 347 -11.67 -13.28 -2.99
N GLY A 348 -12.39 -13.69 -4.02
CA GLY A 348 -12.80 -15.08 -4.20
C GLY A 348 -12.83 -15.43 -5.68
N TYR A 349 -12.10 -16.49 -6.05
CA TYR A 349 -12.01 -16.97 -7.43
C TYR A 349 -12.16 -18.48 -7.51
N ILE A 350 -12.77 -18.94 -8.59
CA ILE A 350 -12.85 -20.33 -8.97
C ILE A 350 -12.42 -20.51 -10.42
N GLY A 351 -11.70 -21.57 -10.73
CA GLY A 351 -11.38 -21.93 -12.10
C GLY A 351 -10.11 -22.75 -12.22
N ASP A 352 -9.53 -22.78 -13.41
CA ASP A 352 -8.24 -23.36 -13.68
C ASP A 352 -7.16 -22.26 -13.60
N PRO A 353 -6.29 -22.24 -12.56
CA PRO A 353 -5.27 -21.21 -12.41
C PRO A 353 -4.31 -21.08 -13.60
N GLU A 354 -4.24 -22.08 -14.49
CA GLU A 354 -3.43 -22.01 -15.70
C GLU A 354 -4.17 -21.40 -16.90
N VAL A 355 -5.51 -21.43 -16.92
CA VAL A 355 -6.31 -21.11 -18.11
C VAL A 355 -7.35 -20.01 -17.85
N TRP A 356 -8.17 -20.13 -16.81
CA TRP A 356 -9.26 -19.19 -16.57
C TRP A 356 -9.61 -19.11 -15.09
N LEU A 357 -9.97 -17.90 -14.64
CA LEU A 357 -10.53 -17.68 -13.31
C LEU A 357 -11.77 -16.81 -13.44
N ALA A 358 -12.80 -17.13 -12.68
CA ALA A 358 -13.97 -16.29 -12.51
C ALA A 358 -14.18 -16.03 -11.02
N GLY A 359 -14.50 -14.81 -10.66
CA GLY A 359 -14.58 -14.44 -9.25
C GLY A 359 -15.00 -13.00 -9.05
N PHE A 360 -14.69 -12.48 -7.88
CA PHE A 360 -14.93 -11.10 -7.54
C PHE A 360 -13.91 -10.61 -6.50
N ASP A 361 -13.73 -9.29 -6.51
CA ASP A 361 -13.22 -8.56 -5.35
C ASP A 361 -14.39 -7.78 -4.74
N ALA A 362 -14.41 -7.67 -3.42
CA ALA A 362 -15.38 -6.84 -2.71
C ALA A 362 -14.69 -6.16 -1.55
N GLY A 363 -15.21 -5.00 -1.15
CA GLY A 363 -14.65 -4.31 -0.01
C GLY A 363 -15.52 -3.18 0.50
N TYR A 364 -15.13 -2.72 1.68
CA TYR A 364 -15.76 -1.67 2.44
C TYR A 364 -14.68 -0.79 3.06
N ALA A 365 -14.82 0.52 2.92
CA ALA A 365 -14.06 1.52 3.65
C ALA A 365 -15.06 2.50 4.26
N SER A 366 -15.02 2.66 5.59
CA SER A 366 -15.91 3.59 6.28
C SER A 366 -15.78 5.01 5.75
N GLY A 367 -16.89 5.74 5.73
CA GLY A 367 -16.93 7.15 5.38
C GLY A 367 -17.01 8.03 6.62
N ASP A 368 -16.99 9.33 6.39
CA ASP A 368 -17.31 10.33 7.39
C ASP A 368 -18.41 11.24 6.82
N SER A 369 -19.58 11.18 7.44
CA SER A 369 -20.74 11.98 7.03
C SER A 369 -20.67 13.43 7.53
N ASN A 370 -19.82 13.71 8.52
CA ASN A 370 -19.73 15.01 9.14
C ASN A 370 -18.27 15.34 9.54
N PRO A 371 -17.43 15.77 8.58
CA PRO A 371 -16.03 16.08 8.85
C PRO A 371 -15.83 17.30 9.79
N ALA A 372 -16.91 17.98 10.20
CA ALA A 372 -16.86 19.11 11.11
C ALA A 372 -17.11 18.74 12.58
N ASP A 373 -17.46 17.48 12.89
CA ASP A 373 -17.54 17.04 14.29
C ASP A 373 -16.15 16.66 14.86
N ASN A 374 -16.12 16.10 16.08
CA ASN A 374 -14.87 15.69 16.74
C ASN A 374 -14.52 14.22 16.53
N ARG A 375 -15.02 13.61 15.46
CA ARG A 375 -14.81 12.21 15.11
C ARG A 375 -14.33 12.08 13.68
N ILE A 376 -13.24 11.35 13.51
CA ILE A 376 -12.74 10.96 12.20
C ILE A 376 -13.08 9.48 12.01
N THR A 377 -13.99 9.21 11.08
CA THR A 377 -14.46 7.84 10.80
C THR A 377 -14.16 7.37 9.38
N ASN A 378 -13.58 8.21 8.52
CA ASN A 378 -13.25 7.83 7.16
C ASN A 378 -11.99 6.95 7.10
N PHE A 379 -12.18 5.67 6.80
CA PHE A 379 -11.05 4.78 6.53
C PHE A 379 -10.59 4.97 5.08
N THR A 380 -9.28 5.00 4.89
CA THR A 380 -8.66 5.05 3.56
C THR A 380 -7.73 3.86 3.43
N PHE A 381 -7.97 3.02 2.42
CA PHE A 381 -7.07 1.92 2.08
C PHE A 381 -5.68 2.48 1.75
N ASP A 382 -4.63 1.68 1.89
CA ASP A 382 -3.30 2.01 1.37
C ASP A 382 -3.40 2.40 -0.12
N THR A 383 -2.62 3.40 -0.53
CA THR A 383 -2.66 3.92 -1.91
C THR A 383 -2.23 2.92 -2.98
N SER A 384 -1.55 1.84 -2.58
CA SER A 384 -1.22 0.70 -3.44
C SER A 384 -2.25 -0.43 -3.39
N ALA A 385 -3.28 -0.35 -2.54
CA ALA A 385 -4.47 -1.21 -2.56
C ALA A 385 -5.52 -0.70 -3.55
N GLN A 386 -5.13 -0.72 -4.83
CA GLN A 386 -5.95 -0.22 -5.92
C GLN A 386 -7.05 -1.21 -6.31
N VAL A 387 -8.23 -0.65 -6.60
CA VAL A 387 -9.43 -1.38 -7.05
C VAL A 387 -9.91 -0.79 -8.36
N GLY A 388 -10.01 -1.65 -9.38
CA GLY A 388 -10.30 -1.23 -10.74
C GLY A 388 -9.22 -0.33 -11.34
N LEU A 389 -9.51 0.24 -12.51
CA LEU A 389 -8.55 1.01 -13.30
C LEU A 389 -8.79 2.52 -13.29
N VAL A 390 -10.06 2.94 -13.11
CA VAL A 390 -10.52 4.28 -13.45
C VAL A 390 -11.11 5.01 -12.23
N LEU A 391 -12.15 4.45 -11.60
CA LEU A 391 -12.93 5.16 -10.59
C LEU A 391 -12.08 5.67 -9.43
N PHE A 392 -11.36 4.79 -8.73
CA PHE A 392 -10.50 5.21 -7.63
C PHE A 392 -9.18 5.82 -8.14
N PRO A 393 -8.36 5.11 -8.95
CA PRO A 393 -7.01 5.58 -9.28
C PRO A 393 -6.94 6.86 -10.12
N ALA A 394 -7.99 7.19 -10.87
CA ALA A 394 -8.06 8.40 -11.69
C ALA A 394 -9.13 9.37 -11.16
N VAL A 395 -10.42 9.00 -11.22
CA VAL A 395 -11.50 9.97 -10.98
C VAL A 395 -11.49 10.49 -9.55
N ARG A 396 -11.52 9.62 -8.53
CA ARG A 396 -11.47 10.02 -7.12
C ARG A 396 -10.12 10.64 -6.75
N GLY A 397 -9.03 10.08 -7.26
CA GLY A 397 -7.68 10.59 -7.02
C GLY A 397 -7.52 12.05 -7.45
N TRP A 398 -7.92 12.40 -8.68
CA TRP A 398 -7.81 13.77 -9.18
C TRP A 398 -8.84 14.73 -8.58
N ARG A 399 -10.06 14.26 -8.29
CA ARG A 399 -11.08 15.07 -7.60
C ARG A 399 -10.63 15.49 -6.22
N SER A 400 -10.16 14.54 -5.40
CA SER A 400 -9.67 14.84 -4.05
C SER A 400 -8.39 15.69 -4.03
N ALA A 401 -7.50 15.51 -5.01
CA ALA A 401 -6.35 16.40 -5.18
C ALA A 401 -6.79 17.85 -5.52
N ARG A 402 -7.83 18.02 -6.34
CA ARG A 402 -8.41 19.34 -6.62
C ARG A 402 -9.09 19.94 -5.38
N SER A 403 -9.77 19.12 -4.59
CA SER A 403 -10.41 19.52 -3.33
C SER A 403 -9.42 20.11 -2.33
N GLU A 404 -8.22 19.54 -2.21
CA GLU A 404 -7.12 20.12 -1.41
C GLU A 404 -6.81 21.55 -1.86
N ILE A 405 -6.50 21.74 -3.15
CA ILE A 405 -6.14 23.06 -3.70
C ILE A 405 -7.22 24.10 -3.39
N LEU A 406 -8.50 23.75 -3.58
CA LEU A 406 -9.62 24.65 -3.30
C LEU A 406 -9.79 24.94 -1.80
N ALA A 407 -9.57 23.95 -0.94
CA ALA A 407 -9.68 24.11 0.51
C ALA A 407 -8.54 24.96 1.11
N THR A 408 -7.39 25.00 0.44
CA THR A 408 -6.22 25.81 0.84
C THR A 408 -6.14 27.18 0.17
N ASP A 409 -6.96 27.43 -0.85
CA ASP A 409 -6.95 28.69 -1.58
C ASP A 409 -7.46 29.84 -0.69
N GLY A 410 -6.57 30.74 -0.29
CA GLY A 410 -6.89 31.87 0.58
C GLY A 410 -7.89 32.85 -0.02
N GLU A 411 -7.99 32.95 -1.35
CA GLU A 411 -9.02 33.79 -1.99
C GLU A 411 -10.42 33.17 -1.88
N LEU A 412 -10.50 31.85 -1.75
CA LEU A 412 -11.76 31.11 -1.69
C LEU A 412 -12.18 30.74 -0.26
N ALA A 413 -11.23 30.32 0.58
CA ALA A 413 -11.46 29.82 1.92
C ALA A 413 -11.12 30.85 3.02
N GLY A 414 -10.40 31.92 2.68
CA GLY A 414 -9.89 32.93 3.62
C GLY A 414 -8.65 32.45 4.38
N VAL A 415 -8.79 31.36 5.13
CA VAL A 415 -7.71 30.70 5.86
C VAL A 415 -7.77 29.21 5.57
N ALA A 416 -6.64 28.63 5.15
CA ALA A 416 -6.50 27.19 4.96
C ALA A 416 -6.78 26.48 6.31
N ALA A 417 -7.64 25.48 6.29
CA ALA A 417 -7.89 24.67 7.49
C ALA A 417 -6.76 23.66 7.67
N ASN A 418 -6.34 23.42 8.92
CA ASN A 418 -5.45 22.31 9.24
C ASN A 418 -6.06 20.99 8.77
N GLY A 419 -5.21 20.09 8.29
CA GLY A 419 -5.56 18.75 7.85
C GLY A 419 -5.95 18.67 6.38
N THR A 420 -5.96 19.80 5.66
CA THR A 420 -6.26 19.87 4.22
C THR A 420 -5.27 19.05 3.37
N GLN A 421 -4.02 18.93 3.79
CA GLN A 421 -2.99 18.07 3.21
C GLN A 421 -3.34 16.56 3.23
N PHE A 422 -4.32 16.15 4.04
CA PHE A 422 -4.80 14.76 4.10
C PHE A 422 -6.08 14.50 3.29
N ILE A 423 -6.63 15.52 2.63
CA ILE A 423 -7.79 15.37 1.72
C ILE A 423 -7.50 14.48 0.51
N PRO A 424 -6.34 14.60 -0.19
CA PRO A 424 -6.08 13.80 -1.37
C PRO A 424 -6.04 12.30 -1.07
N THR A 425 -6.94 11.53 -1.68
CA THR A 425 -6.97 10.06 -1.48
C THR A 425 -5.87 9.34 -2.24
N ARG A 426 -5.24 10.03 -3.20
CA ARG A 426 -4.25 9.48 -4.15
C ARG A 426 -4.73 8.22 -4.87
N GLY A 427 -6.04 8.12 -5.05
CA GLY A 427 -6.69 6.98 -5.69
C GLY A 427 -6.89 5.75 -4.81
N ALA A 428 -6.66 5.87 -3.50
CA ALA A 428 -7.09 4.89 -2.52
C ALA A 428 -8.62 4.78 -2.44
N VAL A 429 -9.08 3.61 -2.00
CA VAL A 429 -10.49 3.37 -1.67
C VAL A 429 -10.80 3.99 -0.31
N THR A 430 -11.76 4.90 -0.26
CA THR A 430 -12.29 5.52 0.97
C THR A 430 -13.77 5.84 0.78
N ASN A 431 -14.54 5.87 1.87
CA ASN A 431 -15.99 6.10 1.86
C ASN A 431 -16.69 5.27 0.78
N ALA A 432 -16.50 3.95 0.76
CA ALA A 432 -16.98 3.12 -0.34
C ALA A 432 -17.37 1.71 0.09
N VAL A 433 -18.46 1.22 -0.50
CA VAL A 433 -18.80 -0.20 -0.62
C VAL A 433 -18.62 -0.55 -2.10
N TYR A 434 -17.84 -1.58 -2.43
CA TYR A 434 -17.66 -1.99 -3.81
C TYR A 434 -17.75 -3.50 -4.02
N VAL A 435 -18.14 -3.87 -5.24
CA VAL A 435 -18.01 -5.23 -5.79
C VAL A 435 -17.47 -5.12 -7.21
N HIS A 436 -16.47 -5.95 -7.51
CA HIS A 436 -15.78 -6.01 -8.79
C HIS A 436 -15.80 -7.47 -9.27
N PRO A 437 -16.91 -7.95 -9.88
CA PRO A 437 -16.90 -9.25 -10.54
C PRO A 437 -15.88 -9.22 -11.68
N LYS A 438 -14.98 -10.20 -11.70
CA LYS A 438 -13.88 -10.27 -12.66
C LYS A 438 -13.75 -11.67 -13.25
N ALA A 439 -13.32 -11.69 -14.51
CA ALA A 439 -12.84 -12.88 -15.17
C ALA A 439 -11.42 -12.66 -15.68
N ARG A 440 -10.63 -13.72 -15.61
CA ARG A 440 -9.30 -13.84 -16.19
C ARG A 440 -9.34 -14.94 -17.24
N TRP A 441 -8.71 -14.69 -18.39
CA TRP A 441 -8.43 -15.69 -19.40
C TRP A 441 -6.96 -15.63 -19.80
N ALA A 442 -6.24 -16.75 -19.68
CA ALA A 442 -4.86 -16.90 -20.13
C ALA A 442 -4.84 -17.61 -21.49
N PHE A 443 -4.28 -16.93 -22.50
CA PHE A 443 -4.12 -17.47 -23.86
C PHE A 443 -2.79 -18.21 -24.03
N ALA A 444 -1.80 -17.81 -23.24
CA ALA A 444 -0.48 -18.41 -23.15
C ALA A 444 0.06 -18.13 -21.74
N GLU A 445 1.16 -18.79 -21.37
CA GLU A 445 1.86 -18.56 -20.09
C GLU A 445 2.20 -17.09 -19.80
N ARG A 446 2.23 -16.23 -20.82
CA ARG A 446 2.66 -14.83 -20.75
C ARG A 446 1.64 -13.83 -21.29
N LEU A 447 0.47 -14.30 -21.70
CA LEU A 447 -0.58 -13.45 -22.25
C LEU A 447 -1.90 -13.81 -21.59
N GLU A 448 -2.38 -12.88 -20.79
CA GLU A 448 -3.66 -12.98 -20.11
C GLU A 448 -4.45 -11.69 -20.25
N ILE A 449 -5.76 -11.82 -20.18
CA ILE A 449 -6.69 -10.71 -20.15
C ILE A 449 -7.52 -10.85 -18.88
N TRP A 450 -7.66 -9.74 -18.17
CA TRP A 450 -8.58 -9.59 -17.06
C TRP A 450 -9.61 -8.54 -17.42
N GLY A 451 -10.83 -8.71 -16.95
CA GLY A 451 -11.88 -7.73 -17.15
C GLY A 451 -13.04 -7.93 -16.20
N GLY A 452 -13.72 -6.84 -15.90
CA GLY A 452 -14.86 -6.85 -15.00
C GLY A 452 -15.37 -5.44 -14.69
N PRO A 453 -16.68 -5.23 -14.56
CA PRO A 453 -17.23 -3.94 -14.14
C PRO A 453 -16.96 -3.70 -12.65
N LEU A 454 -16.53 -2.49 -12.30
CA LEU A 454 -16.48 -2.05 -10.90
C LEU A 454 -17.79 -1.34 -10.57
N ILE A 455 -18.48 -1.85 -9.55
CA ILE A 455 -19.69 -1.23 -9.00
C ILE A 455 -19.32 -0.74 -7.60
N ALA A 456 -19.48 0.56 -7.35
CA ALA A 456 -19.16 1.17 -6.07
C ALA A 456 -20.23 2.19 -5.67
N MET A 457 -20.45 2.29 -4.37
CA MET A 457 -21.39 3.23 -3.74
C MET A 457 -20.69 3.88 -2.56
N ALA A 458 -21.04 5.12 -2.23
CA ALA A 458 -20.51 5.77 -1.05
C ALA A 458 -21.04 5.06 0.23
N ALA A 459 -20.17 4.84 1.21
CA ALA A 459 -20.56 4.22 2.50
C ALA A 459 -21.33 5.19 3.41
N SER A 460 -21.15 6.48 3.17
CA SER A 460 -21.77 7.63 3.82
C SER A 460 -21.83 8.77 2.79
N PRO A 461 -22.63 9.83 3.00
CA PRO A 461 -22.68 10.96 2.09
C PRO A 461 -21.28 11.44 1.68
N ASP A 462 -21.03 11.60 0.38
CA ASP A 462 -19.75 12.01 -0.17
C ASP A 462 -19.58 13.53 0.02
N ALA A 463 -18.90 13.91 1.10
CA ALA A 463 -18.65 15.29 1.44
C ALA A 463 -17.27 15.75 0.93
N ASP A 464 -17.28 16.72 0.02
CA ASP A 464 -16.10 17.51 -0.31
C ASP A 464 -15.97 18.65 0.71
N PRO A 465 -14.86 18.79 1.45
CA PRO A 465 -14.73 19.77 2.53
C PRO A 465 -14.97 21.22 2.07
N TYR A 466 -14.45 21.56 0.88
CA TYR A 466 -14.61 22.90 0.31
C TYR A 466 -16.07 23.17 -0.08
N THR A 467 -16.68 22.28 -0.87
CA THR A 467 -18.04 22.48 -1.37
C THR A 467 -19.09 22.40 -0.25
N THR A 468 -18.90 21.49 0.71
CA THR A 468 -19.74 21.35 1.90
C THR A 468 -19.73 22.63 2.74
N ARG A 469 -18.55 23.24 2.93
CA ARG A 469 -18.42 24.52 3.63
C ARG A 469 -19.16 25.65 2.90
N LEU A 470 -19.04 25.74 1.58
CA LEU A 470 -19.78 26.74 0.79
C LEU A 470 -21.30 26.56 0.85
N ASN A 471 -21.77 25.32 1.01
CA ASN A 471 -23.19 24.99 1.13
C ASN A 471 -23.68 25.00 2.59
N GLY A 472 -22.99 25.70 3.49
CA GLY A 472 -23.45 25.89 4.87
C GLY A 472 -23.35 24.64 5.75
N GLY A 473 -22.54 23.65 5.36
CA GLY A 473 -22.37 22.40 6.09
C GLY A 473 -23.18 21.22 5.54
N ASP A 474 -24.05 21.43 4.55
CA ASP A 474 -24.78 20.35 3.90
C ASP A 474 -23.82 19.48 3.07
N PRO A 475 -23.71 18.15 3.34
CA PRO A 475 -22.80 17.27 2.63
C PRO A 475 -22.98 17.36 1.11
N THR A 476 -21.96 17.85 0.43
CA THR A 476 -21.97 18.07 -1.02
C THR A 476 -20.68 17.55 -1.62
N ASN A 477 -20.79 16.79 -2.72
CA ASN A 477 -19.63 16.22 -3.40
C ASN A 477 -18.86 17.27 -4.22
N SER A 478 -17.69 16.89 -4.73
CA SER A 478 -16.78 17.80 -5.45
C SER A 478 -17.34 18.39 -6.76
N VAL A 479 -18.41 17.82 -7.29
CA VAL A 479 -19.10 18.31 -8.50
C VAL A 479 -20.40 19.04 -8.19
N GLY A 480 -20.69 19.32 -6.92
CA GLY A 480 -21.85 20.10 -6.49
C GLY A 480 -23.17 19.32 -6.40
N GLY A 481 -23.13 17.99 -6.49
CA GLY A 481 -24.29 17.14 -6.23
C GLY A 481 -24.49 16.87 -4.73
N SER A 482 -25.71 16.53 -4.33
CA SER A 482 -25.98 16.05 -2.96
C SER A 482 -25.06 14.87 -2.63
N GLY A 483 -24.41 14.94 -1.46
CA GLY A 483 -23.52 13.91 -0.95
C GLY A 483 -24.19 12.58 -0.74
#